data_AF-A0A2S6UHG4-F1
#
_entry.id   AF-A0A2S6UHG4-F1
#
_cell.length_a   1.000
_cell.length_b   1.000
_cell.length_c   1.000
_cell.angle_alpha   90.00
_cell.angle_beta   90.00
_cell.angle_gamma   90.00
#
_symmetry.space_group_name_H-M   'P 1'
#
loop_
_entity.id
_entity.type
_entity.pdbx_description
1 polymer ?
#
loop_
_entity_poly.entity_id
_entity_poly.type
_entity_poly.pdbx_seq_one_letter_code
_entity_poly.pdbx_strand_id
1 'polypeptide(L)'
;MQRFVLVFLLAIVAGPVWPAPLTQDGSGRVATVVDGDTLILDDGREVRLVGIQAPKLPLGRRNFKTWPLAEKAKAALGTLTLGKIVTLSYGGRRK
;
A
#
# COMPACT_ATOMS: atom_id res chain seq x y z
N MET A 1 -5.27 40.62 -45.86
CA MET A 1 -5.36 39.17 -45.59
C MET A 1 -4.30 38.81 -44.54
N GLN A 2 -4.63 38.76 -43.24
CA GLN A 2 -3.73 38.10 -42.26
C GLN A 2 -4.50 37.66 -41.00
N ARG A 3 -4.93 36.40 -41.05
CA ARG A 3 -5.17 35.40 -39.98
C ARG A 3 -5.43 35.90 -38.55
N PHE A 4 -6.69 35.78 -38.12
CA PHE A 4 -7.08 35.69 -36.71
C PHE A 4 -6.48 34.42 -36.09
N VAL A 5 -5.68 34.55 -35.03
CA VAL A 5 -5.18 33.42 -34.24
C VAL A 5 -6.11 33.23 -33.06
N LEU A 6 -6.94 32.18 -33.10
CA LEU A 6 -7.77 31.76 -31.98
C LEU A 6 -6.89 30.97 -31.00
N VAL A 7 -6.62 31.55 -29.83
CA VAL A 7 -5.96 30.85 -28.72
C VAL A 7 -7.05 30.15 -27.91
N PHE A 8 -7.16 28.82 -28.04
CA PHE A 8 -8.01 28.01 -27.18
C PHE A 8 -7.35 27.89 -25.80
N LEU A 9 -7.93 28.56 -24.80
CA LEU A 9 -7.56 28.35 -23.40
C LEU A 9 -8.14 27.00 -22.94
N LEU A 10 -7.29 25.98 -22.78
CA LEU A 10 -7.67 24.73 -22.14
C LEU A 10 -7.66 24.96 -20.62
N ALA A 11 -8.81 25.30 -20.03
CA ALA A 11 -8.94 25.36 -18.59
C ALA A 11 -8.94 23.92 -18.04
N ILE A 12 -7.78 23.46 -17.55
CA ILE A 12 -7.70 22.24 -16.75
C ILE A 12 -8.34 22.56 -15.41
N VAL A 13 -9.62 22.22 -15.25
CA VAL A 13 -10.26 22.20 -13.93
C VAL A 13 -9.73 20.95 -13.21
N ALA A 14 -8.55 21.08 -12.61
CA ALA A 14 -8.03 20.10 -11.67
C ALA A 14 -8.82 20.25 -10.36
N GLY A 15 -9.99 19.62 -10.28
CA GLY A 15 -10.65 19.41 -9.00
C GLY A 15 -9.74 18.58 -8.11
N PRO A 16 -9.72 18.81 -6.78
CA PRO A 16 -8.87 18.03 -5.90
C PRO A 16 -9.34 16.57 -5.96
N VAL A 17 -8.50 15.68 -6.48
CA VAL A 17 -8.71 14.23 -6.41
C VAL A 17 -8.22 13.79 -5.04
N TRP A 18 -9.13 13.74 -4.07
CA TRP A 18 -8.84 13.14 -2.78
C TRP A 18 -8.84 11.62 -2.96
N PRO A 19 -7.89 10.88 -2.36
CA PRO A 19 -8.00 9.43 -2.33
C PRO A 19 -9.34 9.06 -1.70
N ALA A 20 -10.09 8.17 -2.35
CA ALA A 20 -11.36 7.69 -1.82
C ALA A 20 -11.15 7.13 -0.40
N PRO A 21 -12.10 7.34 0.53
CA PRO A 21 -11.99 6.81 1.87
C PRO A 21 -11.84 5.29 1.83
N LEU A 22 -11.02 4.74 2.73
CA LEU A 22 -10.90 3.30 2.85
C LEU A 22 -12.25 2.73 3.31
N THR A 23 -12.76 1.73 2.60
CA THR A 23 -13.99 1.05 2.95
C THR A 23 -13.66 -0.19 3.77
N GLN A 24 -14.20 -0.30 4.99
CA GLN A 24 -14.04 -1.49 5.82
C GLN A 24 -14.72 -2.69 5.15
N ASP A 25 -14.01 -3.81 5.09
CA ASP A 25 -14.53 -5.05 4.50
C ASP A 25 -13.81 -6.26 5.13
N GLY A 26 -14.47 -6.88 6.11
CA GLY A 26 -13.99 -8.08 6.77
C GLY A 26 -12.82 -7.90 7.75
N SER A 27 -12.41 -9.02 8.30
CA SER A 27 -11.32 -9.14 9.26
C SER A 27 -10.58 -10.47 9.08
N GLY A 28 -9.47 -10.64 9.79
CA GLY A 28 -8.76 -11.92 9.87
C GLY A 28 -7.65 -11.87 10.91
N ARG A 29 -7.16 -13.04 11.35
CA ARG A 29 -6.04 -13.11 12.30
C ARG A 29 -4.73 -13.05 11.53
N VAL A 30 -3.80 -12.22 11.98
CA VAL A 30 -2.47 -12.16 11.36
C VAL A 30 -1.67 -13.39 11.74
N ALA A 31 -1.40 -14.25 10.76
CA ALA A 31 -0.64 -15.48 10.92
C ALA A 31 0.86 -15.27 10.68
N THR A 32 1.24 -14.36 9.76
CA THR A 32 2.64 -14.11 9.42
C THR A 32 2.86 -12.66 9.04
N VAL A 33 4.03 -12.11 9.38
CA VAL A 33 4.51 -10.83 8.86
C VAL A 33 5.65 -11.11 7.88
N VAL A 34 5.46 -10.72 6.63
CA VAL A 34 6.38 -11.00 5.52
C VAL A 34 7.55 -10.01 5.57
N ASP A 35 7.24 -8.72 5.52
CA ASP A 35 8.16 -7.59 5.65
C ASP A 35 7.47 -6.40 6.36
N GLY A 36 8.05 -5.21 6.36
CA GLY A 36 7.52 -4.06 7.10
C GLY A 36 6.21 -3.44 6.57
N ASP A 37 5.66 -3.91 5.45
CA ASP A 37 4.36 -3.44 4.93
C ASP A 37 3.46 -4.57 4.41
N THR A 38 3.82 -5.83 4.63
CA THR A 38 3.10 -6.99 4.10
C THR A 38 2.91 -8.07 5.18
N LEU A 39 1.68 -8.54 5.35
CA LEU A 39 1.30 -9.60 6.28
C LEU A 39 0.41 -10.65 5.60
N ILE A 40 0.29 -11.83 6.21
CA ILE A 40 -0.58 -12.91 5.75
C ILE A 40 -1.54 -13.27 6.88
N LEU A 41 -2.82 -13.39 6.54
CA LEU A 41 -3.88 -13.81 7.45
C LEU A 41 -3.94 -15.33 7.58
N ASP A 42 -4.60 -15.83 8.62
CA ASP A 42 -4.77 -17.27 8.89
C ASP A 42 -5.57 -18.00 7.80
N ASP A 43 -6.40 -17.29 7.04
CA ASP A 43 -7.08 -17.80 5.84
C ASP A 43 -6.22 -17.76 4.56
N GLY A 44 -4.95 -17.37 4.68
CA GLY A 44 -3.98 -17.33 3.57
C GLY A 44 -4.01 -16.05 2.73
N ARG A 45 -4.91 -15.09 3.01
CA ARG A 45 -4.88 -13.79 2.31
C ARG A 45 -3.63 -13.00 2.64
N GLU A 46 -2.87 -12.63 1.61
CA GLU A 46 -1.79 -11.65 1.73
C GLU A 46 -2.38 -10.22 1.72
N VAL A 47 -1.97 -9.41 2.69
CA VAL A 47 -2.42 -8.03 2.86
C VAL A 47 -1.20 -7.12 2.83
N ARG A 48 -1.22 -6.17 1.88
CA ARG A 48 -0.21 -5.11 1.75
C ARG A 48 -0.76 -3.79 2.23
N LEU A 49 -0.02 -3.12 3.12
CA LEU A 49 -0.38 -1.80 3.65
C LEU A 49 -0.24 -0.76 2.54
N VAL A 50 -1.38 -0.22 2.09
CA VAL A 50 -1.42 0.82 1.05
C VAL A 50 -0.98 2.16 1.60
N GLY A 51 -0.40 3.01 0.74
CA GLY A 51 0.05 4.35 1.11
C GLY A 51 1.43 4.44 1.76
N ILE A 52 2.10 3.30 1.99
CA ILE A 52 3.48 3.26 2.49
C ILE A 52 4.35 2.28 1.68
N GLN A 53 5.66 2.43 1.81
CA GLN A 53 6.63 1.41 1.41
C GLN A 53 7.67 1.24 2.52
N ALA A 54 7.73 0.04 3.09
CA ALA A 54 8.73 -0.29 4.10
C ALA A 54 10.05 -0.77 3.47
N PRO A 55 11.18 -0.66 4.20
CA PRO A 55 12.44 -1.22 3.73
C PRO A 55 12.36 -2.74 3.52
N LYS A 56 12.98 -3.22 2.44
CA LYS A 56 12.73 -4.57 1.92
C LYS A 56 13.78 -5.60 2.30
N LEU A 57 13.27 -6.79 2.61
CA LEU A 57 14.05 -8.02 2.80
C LEU A 57 14.29 -8.71 1.44
N PRO A 58 15.32 -9.56 1.33
CA PRO A 58 15.61 -10.29 0.09
C PRO A 58 14.48 -11.25 -0.33
N LEU A 59 13.84 -11.93 0.64
CA LEU A 59 12.72 -12.85 0.41
C LEU A 59 12.98 -13.85 -0.74
N GLY A 60 14.16 -14.49 -0.73
CA GLY A 60 14.55 -15.47 -1.75
C GLY A 60 15.04 -14.90 -3.09
N ARG A 61 15.01 -13.57 -3.27
CA ARG A 61 15.52 -12.92 -4.49
C ARG A 61 17.06 -12.97 -4.54
N ARG A 62 17.60 -13.58 -5.60
CA ARG A 62 19.05 -13.60 -5.86
C ARG A 62 19.57 -12.18 -6.04
N ASN A 63 20.74 -11.91 -5.47
CA ASN A 63 21.44 -10.63 -5.56
C ASN A 63 20.65 -9.41 -5.03
N PHE A 64 19.60 -9.63 -4.22
CA PHE A 64 18.88 -8.54 -3.57
C PHE A 64 19.48 -8.26 -2.20
N LYS A 65 20.10 -7.09 -2.02
CA LYS A 65 20.64 -6.67 -0.73
C LYS A 65 19.50 -6.24 0.20
N THR A 66 19.55 -6.69 1.44
CA THR A 66 18.66 -6.20 2.50
C THR A 66 18.79 -4.68 2.61
N TRP A 67 17.66 -3.98 2.62
CA TRP A 67 17.66 -2.53 2.82
C TRP A 67 17.94 -2.20 4.29
N PRO A 68 18.56 -1.05 4.59
CA PRO A 68 18.68 -0.59 5.97
C PRO A 68 17.33 -0.58 6.68
N LEU A 69 17.30 -1.03 7.94
CA LEU A 69 16.12 -1.10 8.81
C LEU A 69 15.03 -2.11 8.39
N ALA A 70 15.22 -2.95 7.37
CA ALA A 70 14.20 -3.90 6.92
C ALA A 70 13.74 -4.87 8.03
N GLU A 71 14.69 -5.43 8.78
CA GLU A 71 14.36 -6.31 9.92
C GLU A 71 13.62 -5.56 11.04
N LYS A 72 14.01 -4.30 11.31
CA LYS A 72 13.33 -3.47 12.32
C LYS A 72 11.91 -3.12 11.90
N ALA A 73 11.68 -2.83 10.62
CA ALA A 73 10.36 -2.54 10.08
C ALA A 73 9.45 -3.78 10.16
N LYS A 74 9.96 -4.96 9.80
CA LYS A 74 9.25 -6.24 9.98
C LYS A 74 8.91 -6.49 11.44
N ALA A 75 9.88 -6.32 12.35
CA ALA A 75 9.67 -6.51 13.78
C ALA A 75 8.62 -5.54 14.33
N ALA A 76 8.63 -4.28 13.91
CA ALA A 76 7.65 -3.29 14.33
C ALA A 76 6.23 -3.67 13.91
N LEU A 77 6.03 -4.07 12.65
CA LEU A 77 4.73 -4.57 12.18
C LEU A 77 4.31 -5.84 12.93
N GLY A 78 5.26 -6.74 13.19
CA GLY A 78 5.07 -7.95 14.00
C GLY A 78 4.53 -7.65 15.40
N THR A 79 5.21 -6.78 16.15
CA THR A 79 4.79 -6.35 17.50
C THR A 79 3.38 -5.76 17.50
N LEU A 80 3.02 -5.02 16.46
CA LEU A 80 1.70 -4.39 16.36
C LEU A 80 0.59 -5.40 16.05
N THR A 81 0.85 -6.40 15.21
CA THR A 81 -0.22 -7.14 14.52
C THR A 81 -0.22 -8.65 14.70
N LEU A 82 0.94 -9.28 14.92
CA LEU A 82 1.05 -10.75 14.88
C LEU A 82 0.14 -11.41 15.93
N GLY A 83 -0.62 -12.42 15.50
CA GLY A 83 -1.56 -13.15 16.34
C GLY A 83 -2.85 -12.38 16.67
N LYS A 84 -3.00 -11.12 16.27
CA LYS A 84 -4.21 -10.31 16.53
C LYS A 84 -5.20 -10.41 15.38
N ILE A 85 -6.47 -10.18 15.68
CA ILE A 85 -7.51 -9.98 14.67
C ILE A 85 -7.45 -8.52 14.21
N VAL A 86 -7.34 -8.31 12.90
CA VAL A 86 -7.31 -6.98 12.28
C VAL A 86 -8.52 -6.80 11.38
N THR A 87 -9.06 -5.58 11.32
CA THR A 87 -10.08 -5.18 10.35
C THR A 87 -9.41 -4.65 9.10
N LEU A 88 -9.87 -5.08 7.93
CA LEU A 88 -9.32 -4.62 6.65
C LEU A 88 -10.14 -3.44 6.12
N SER A 89 -9.44 -2.45 5.56
CA SER A 89 -10.05 -1.31 4.89
C SER A 89 -9.40 -1.08 3.52
N TYR A 90 -10.20 -0.99 2.46
CA TYR A 90 -9.74 -1.00 1.07
C TYR A 90 -9.92 0.35 0.37
N GLY A 91 -8.89 0.80 -0.36
CA GLY A 91 -8.88 2.05 -1.13
C GLY A 91 -9.34 1.88 -2.59
N GLY A 92 -10.33 1.03 -2.85
CA GLY A 92 -10.95 0.85 -4.16
C GLY A 92 -10.54 -0.39 -4.97
N ARG A 93 -9.39 -1.01 -4.69
CA ARG A 93 -9.01 -2.32 -5.27
C ARG A 93 -9.17 -3.43 -4.21
N ARG A 94 -9.83 -4.54 -4.56
CA ARG A 94 -10.19 -5.67 -3.67
C ARG A 94 -9.58 -7.03 -4.07
N LYS A 95 -8.47 -7.04 -4.81
CA LYS A 95 -7.82 -8.26 -5.30
C LYS A 95 -6.31 -8.11 -5.25
#